data_AF-A0A4Q9HZT0-F1
#
_entry.id   AF-A0A4Q9HZT0-F1
#
_cell.length_a   1.000
_cell.length_b   1.000
_cell.length_c   1.000
_cell.angle_alpha   90.00
_cell.angle_beta   90.00
_cell.angle_gamma   90.00
#
_symmetry.space_group_name_H-M   'P 1'
#
loop_
_entity.id
_entity.type
_entity.pdbx_description
1 polymer ?
#
loop_
_entity_poly.entity_id
_entity_poly.type
_entity_poly.pdbx_seq_one_letter_code
_entity_poly.pdbx_strand_id
1 'polypeptide(L)'
;MHAPHISANIWWITAIITTILFLAVWLPMMPTPRSRYQIALIPLAGIVFLPALGNLRGHDIGELLSIYSTVVLAMILGAIGRRADMRVAVKQGEDPLGTSVSKVAPANKRLTVQLSVAFVAAFALWAWLTWG
;
A
#
# COMPACT_ATOMS: atom_id res chain seq x y z
N MET A 1 1.90 -6.99 -27.03
CA MET A 1 2.03 -8.30 -26.37
C MET A 1 0.70 -8.48 -25.66
N HIS A 2 -0.15 -9.42 -26.06
CA HIS A 2 -1.49 -9.54 -25.47
C HIS A 2 -1.38 -9.84 -23.97
N ALA A 3 -2.06 -9.07 -23.13
CA ALA A 3 -2.10 -9.29 -21.70
C ALA A 3 -2.70 -10.67 -21.38
N PRO A 4 -2.10 -11.44 -20.46
CA PRO A 4 -2.63 -12.74 -20.06
C PRO A 4 -3.94 -12.56 -19.29
N HIS A 5 -4.98 -13.32 -19.64
CA HIS A 5 -6.21 -13.36 -18.87
C HIS A 5 -5.97 -14.09 -17.53
N ILE A 6 -6.03 -13.34 -16.43
CA ILE A 6 -5.82 -13.85 -15.06
C ILE A 6 -7.18 -14.17 -14.44
N SER A 7 -7.37 -15.41 -13.99
CA SER A 7 -8.62 -15.83 -13.35
C SER A 7 -8.81 -15.18 -11.98
N ALA A 8 -10.07 -15.03 -11.54
CA ALA A 8 -10.39 -14.48 -10.22
C ALA A 8 -9.75 -15.26 -9.07
N ASN A 9 -9.60 -16.58 -9.20
CA ASN A 9 -8.91 -17.42 -8.21
C ASN A 9 -7.44 -17.03 -8.04
N ILE A 10 -6.75 -16.71 -9.13
CA ILE A 10 -5.35 -16.25 -9.08
C ILE A 10 -5.31 -14.89 -8.38
N TRP A 11 -6.22 -13.97 -8.71
CA TRP A 11 -6.29 -12.66 -8.06
C TRP A 11 -6.56 -12.74 -6.56
N TRP A 12 -7.40 -13.67 -6.10
CA TRP A 12 -7.59 -13.93 -4.68
C TRP A 12 -6.29 -14.38 -3.99
N ILE A 13 -5.57 -15.31 -4.60
CA ILE A 13 -4.27 -15.77 -4.08
C ILE A 13 -3.28 -14.60 -4.04
N THR A 14 -3.21 -13.80 -5.10
CA THR A 14 -2.35 -12.60 -5.16
C THR A 14 -2.72 -11.59 -4.08
N ALA A 15 -4.01 -11.34 -3.85
CA ALA A 15 -4.49 -10.44 -2.78
C ALA A 15 -4.08 -10.94 -1.39
N ILE A 16 -4.19 -12.23 -1.12
CA ILE A 16 -3.76 -12.83 0.15
C ILE A 16 -2.25 -12.69 0.33
N ILE A 17 -1.46 -13.07 -0.69
CA ILE A 17 0.01 -13.00 -0.63
C ILE A 17 0.48 -11.57 -0.43
N THR A 18 -0.03 -10.63 -1.23
CA THR A 18 0.32 -9.20 -1.11
C THR A 18 -0.07 -8.64 0.26
N THR A 19 -1.19 -9.05 0.83
CA THR A 19 -1.59 -8.66 2.20
C THR A 19 -0.61 -9.17 3.25
N ILE A 20 -0.21 -10.45 3.17
CA ILE A 20 0.78 -11.03 4.09
C ILE A 20 2.12 -10.29 3.98
N LEU A 21 2.57 -10.04 2.75
CA LEU A 21 3.81 -9.29 2.50
C LEU A 21 3.73 -7.85 3.02
N PHE A 22 2.59 -7.19 2.84
CA PHE A 22 2.35 -5.86 3.38
C PHE A 22 2.52 -5.84 4.90
N LEU A 23 1.87 -6.76 5.62
CA LEU A 23 2.00 -6.86 7.07
C LEU A 23 3.44 -7.19 7.49
N ALA A 24 4.10 -8.13 6.80
CA ALA A 24 5.47 -8.52 7.07
C ALA A 24 6.47 -7.37 6.88
N VAL A 25 6.23 -6.50 5.88
CA VAL A 25 7.10 -5.33 5.61
C VAL A 25 6.80 -4.20 6.58
N TRP A 26 5.53 -3.85 6.79
CA TRP A 26 5.16 -2.63 7.50
C TRP A 26 5.14 -2.79 9.03
N LEU A 27 4.67 -3.92 9.58
CA LEU A 27 4.55 -4.09 11.03
C LEU A 27 5.89 -3.97 11.78
N PRO A 28 7.02 -4.54 11.31
CA PRO A 28 8.31 -4.40 11.99
C PRO A 28 8.87 -2.96 11.95
N MET A 29 8.36 -2.12 11.05
CA MET A 29 8.76 -0.73 10.92
C MET A 29 8.09 0.16 11.97
N MET A 30 6.88 -0.17 12.40
CA MET A 30 6.11 0.66 13.33
C MET A 30 6.72 0.70 14.75
N PRO A 31 6.99 1.91 15.30
CA PRO A 31 7.63 2.09 16.59
C PRO A 31 6.67 1.94 17.78
N THR A 32 5.36 2.16 17.59
CA THR A 32 4.36 2.17 18.67
C THR A 32 3.30 1.07 18.47
N PRO A 33 2.67 0.56 19.54
CA PRO A 33 1.54 -0.38 19.41
C PRO A 33 0.37 0.24 18.63
N ARG A 34 0.09 1.53 18.85
CA ARG A 34 -0.97 2.27 18.14
C ARG A 34 -0.75 2.26 16.63
N SER A 35 0.44 2.66 16.16
CA SER A 35 0.77 2.65 14.72
C SER A 35 0.75 1.23 14.13
N ARG A 36 1.14 0.21 14.90
CA ARG A 36 0.98 -1.20 14.47
C ARG A 36 -0.48 -1.58 14.24
N TYR A 37 -1.38 -1.24 15.16
CA TYR A 37 -2.80 -1.51 14.98
C TYR A 37 -3.37 -0.76 13.78
N GLN A 38 -3.03 0.51 13.60
CA GLN A 38 -3.48 1.29 12.45
C GLN A 38 -3.04 0.65 11.13
N ILE A 39 -1.77 0.24 11.01
CA ILE A 39 -1.26 -0.45 9.82
C ILE A 39 -1.94 -1.81 9.61
N ALA A 40 -2.16 -2.58 10.67
CA ALA A 40 -2.82 -3.89 10.59
C ALA A 40 -4.27 -3.79 10.08
N LEU A 41 -4.94 -2.65 10.30
CA LEU A 41 -6.31 -2.41 9.84
C LEU A 41 -6.39 -1.95 8.38
N ILE A 42 -5.30 -1.48 7.75
CA ILE A 42 -5.32 -0.98 6.36
C ILE A 42 -5.83 -2.04 5.36
N PRO A 43 -5.35 -3.30 5.37
CA PRO A 43 -5.88 -4.33 4.49
C PRO A 43 -7.37 -4.59 4.69
N LEU A 44 -7.83 -4.58 5.95
CA LEU A 44 -9.24 -4.79 6.28
C LEU A 44 -10.12 -3.67 5.73
N ALA A 45 -9.65 -2.42 5.81
CA ALA A 45 -10.34 -1.29 5.19
C ALA A 45 -10.45 -1.49 3.68
N GLY A 46 -9.38 -1.96 3.02
CA GLY A 46 -9.40 -2.32 1.60
C GLY A 46 -10.46 -3.37 1.29
N ILE A 47 -10.49 -4.47 2.04
CA ILE A 47 -11.46 -5.57 1.87
C ILE A 47 -12.91 -5.11 2.04
N VAL A 48 -13.20 -4.11 2.88
CA VAL A 48 -14.56 -3.60 3.08
C VAL A 48 -14.95 -2.57 2.02
N PHE A 49 -14.05 -1.64 1.70
CA PHE A 49 -14.35 -0.53 0.78
C PHE A 49 -14.39 -0.95 -0.69
N LEU A 50 -13.53 -1.89 -1.12
CA LEU A 50 -13.45 -2.29 -2.53
C LEU A 50 -14.72 -2.99 -3.03
N PRO A 51 -15.34 -3.95 -2.31
CA PRO A 51 -16.61 -4.52 -2.71
C PRO A 51 -17.75 -3.51 -2.74
N ALA A 52 -17.78 -2.59 -1.77
CA ALA A 52 -18.78 -1.51 -1.74
C ALA A 52 -18.64 -0.60 -2.97
N LEU A 53 -17.42 -0.21 -3.33
CA LEU A 53 -17.14 0.61 -4.52
C LEU A 53 -17.42 -0.15 -5.83
N GLY A 54 -17.12 -1.45 -5.85
CA GLY A 54 -17.39 -2.34 -6.97
C GLY A 54 -18.88 -2.47 -7.26
N ASN A 55 -19.69 -2.68 -6.23
CA ASN A 55 -21.16 -2.70 -6.35
C ASN A 55 -21.73 -1.38 -6.87
N LEU A 56 -21.14 -0.24 -6.51
CA LEU A 56 -21.58 1.07 -6.98
C LEU A 56 -21.18 1.39 -8.43
N ARG A 57 -20.12 0.77 -8.94
CA ARG A 57 -19.54 1.08 -10.27
C ARG A 57 -19.66 -0.06 -11.29
N GLY A 58 -20.23 -1.20 -10.89
CA GLY A 58 -20.38 -2.36 -11.77
C GLY A 58 -19.07 -3.07 -12.11
N HIS A 59 -18.02 -2.88 -11.31
CA HIS A 59 -16.75 -3.59 -11.51
C HIS A 59 -16.88 -5.05 -11.09
N ASP A 60 -16.26 -5.95 -11.86
CA ASP A 60 -16.20 -7.35 -11.48
C ASP A 60 -15.20 -7.58 -10.32
N ILE A 61 -15.32 -8.73 -9.65
CA ILE A 61 -14.49 -9.06 -8.49
C ILE A 61 -13.00 -9.20 -8.84
N GLY A 62 -12.67 -9.65 -10.06
CA GLY A 62 -11.29 -9.80 -10.52
C GLY A 62 -10.62 -8.44 -10.70
N GLU A 63 -11.33 -7.49 -11.29
CA GLU A 63 -10.89 -6.11 -11.45
C GLU A 63 -10.62 -5.46 -10.07
N LEU A 64 -11.53 -5.62 -9.11
CA LEU A 64 -11.36 -5.09 -7.75
C LEU A 64 -10.15 -5.69 -7.04
N LEU A 65 -9.97 -7.01 -7.14
CA LEU A 65 -8.80 -7.69 -6.55
C LEU A 65 -7.50 -7.25 -7.22
N SER A 66 -7.52 -7.02 -8.54
CA SER A 66 -6.36 -6.50 -9.26
C SER A 66 -5.94 -5.12 -8.77
N ILE A 67 -6.92 -4.22 -8.57
CA ILE A 67 -6.67 -2.87 -8.05
C ILE A 67 -6.13 -2.95 -6.63
N TYR A 68 -6.76 -3.77 -5.77
CA TYR A 68 -6.32 -3.98 -4.41
C TYR A 68 -4.86 -4.46 -4.34
N SER A 69 -4.55 -5.56 -5.02
CA SER A 69 -3.19 -6.14 -5.05
C SER A 69 -2.17 -5.13 -5.56
N THR A 70 -2.51 -4.34 -6.57
CA THR A 70 -1.63 -3.30 -7.13
C THR A 70 -1.33 -2.21 -6.11
N VAL A 71 -2.35 -1.68 -5.43
CA VAL A 71 -2.18 -0.63 -4.41
C VAL A 71 -1.35 -1.16 -3.23
N VAL A 72 -1.63 -2.38 -2.78
CA VAL A 72 -0.87 -3.01 -1.68
C VAL A 72 0.59 -3.24 -2.09
N LEU A 73 0.83 -3.67 -3.33
CA LEU A 73 2.18 -3.83 -3.88
C LEU A 73 2.92 -2.48 -3.95
N ALA A 74 2.27 -1.41 -4.40
CA ALA A 74 2.85 -0.07 -4.39
C ALA A 74 3.29 0.35 -2.98
N MET A 75 2.45 0.10 -1.98
CA MET A 75 2.76 0.39 -0.58
C MET A 75 3.96 -0.43 -0.07
N ILE A 76 4.07 -1.70 -0.44
CA ILE A 76 5.23 -2.54 -0.11
C ILE A 76 6.50 -1.96 -0.71
N LEU A 77 6.51 -1.71 -2.03
CA LEU A 77 7.66 -1.19 -2.75
C LEU A 77 8.06 0.22 -2.30
N GLY A 78 7.08 1.03 -1.91
CA GLY A 78 7.27 2.38 -1.39
C GLY A 78 8.02 2.42 -0.05
N ALA A 79 7.87 1.38 0.77
CA ALA A 79 8.42 1.33 2.13
C ALA A 79 9.61 0.38 2.30
N ILE A 80 9.83 -0.56 1.38
CA ILE A 80 10.90 -1.54 1.50
C ILE A 80 12.28 -0.87 1.65
N GLY A 81 13.07 -1.37 2.61
CA GLY A 81 14.38 -0.80 2.95
C GLY A 81 14.36 0.55 3.68
N ARG A 82 13.19 1.14 3.94
CA ARG A 82 13.04 2.49 4.55
C ARG A 82 12.60 2.47 6.02
N ARG A 83 12.98 1.42 6.76
CA ARG A 83 12.56 1.23 8.16
C ARG A 83 12.90 2.42 9.06
N ALA A 84 14.09 2.99 8.93
CA ALA A 84 14.52 4.14 9.74
C ALA A 84 13.70 5.39 9.41
N ASP A 85 13.54 5.70 8.12
CA ASP A 85 12.77 6.85 7.63
C ASP A 85 11.30 6.74 8.06
N MET A 86 10.71 5.55 7.97
CA MET A 86 9.33 5.28 8.41
C MET A 86 9.14 5.51 9.91
N ARG A 87 10.09 5.09 10.74
CA ARG A 87 10.03 5.31 12.20
C ARG A 87 10.08 6.79 12.56
N VAL A 88 10.91 7.56 11.85
CA VAL A 88 10.98 9.02 12.01
C VAL A 88 9.66 9.65 11.59
N ALA A 89 9.13 9.27 10.42
CA ALA A 89 7.86 9.79 9.91
C ALA A 89 6.67 9.51 10.85
N VAL A 90 6.56 8.29 11.39
CA VAL A 90 5.49 7.94 12.33
C VAL A 90 5.60 8.75 13.63
N LYS A 91 6.81 8.86 14.20
CA LYS A 91 7.03 9.68 15.40
C LYS A 91 6.72 11.16 15.17
N GLN A 92 7.01 11.68 13.98
CA GLN A 92 6.65 13.06 13.61
C GLN A 92 5.13 13.23 13.45
N GLY A 93 4.44 12.25 12.86
CA GLY A 93 2.97 12.28 12.71
C GLY A 93 2.21 12.11 14.03
N GLU A 94 2.82 11.44 15.02
CA GLU A 94 2.26 11.28 16.38
C GLU A 94 2.47 12.53 17.29
N ASP A 95 3.25 13.53 16.87
CA ASP A 95 3.42 14.83 17.56
C ASP A 95 2.69 15.97 16.81
N PRO A 96 1.36 16.11 16.97
CA PRO A 96 0.58 17.13 16.29
C PRO A 96 0.84 18.57 16.79
N LEU A 97 1.60 18.74 17.87
CA LEU A 97 1.88 20.04 18.49
C LEU A 97 3.16 20.71 17.95
N GLY A 98 3.89 20.04 17.07
CA GLY A 98 4.96 20.67 16.28
C GLY A 98 6.14 21.19 17.10
N THR A 99 6.64 20.39 18.06
CA THR A 99 7.87 20.73 18.78
C THR A 99 9.07 20.79 17.81
N SER A 100 10.19 21.46 18.17
CA SER A 100 11.33 21.72 17.27
C SER A 100 11.94 20.49 16.59
N VAL A 101 11.69 19.28 17.11
CA VAL A 101 12.05 17.98 16.55
C VAL A 101 11.26 17.66 15.26
N SER A 102 10.05 18.19 15.10
CA SER A 102 9.22 18.09 13.89
C SER A 102 9.76 18.90 12.70
N LYS A 103 10.63 19.90 12.95
CA LYS A 103 11.17 20.81 11.93
C LYS A 103 12.45 20.31 11.24
N VAL A 104 13.04 19.20 11.68
CA VAL A 104 14.23 18.62 11.03
C VAL A 104 13.81 17.74 9.85
N ALA A 105 13.67 18.35 8.66
CA ALA A 105 13.45 17.64 7.41
C ALA A 105 14.79 17.19 6.79
N PRO A 106 15.03 15.88 6.66
CA PRO A 106 15.06 15.31 5.30
C PRO A 106 14.54 13.86 5.16
N ALA A 107 14.16 13.15 6.24
CA ALA A 107 13.72 11.75 6.16
C ALA A 107 12.46 11.56 5.29
N ASN A 108 11.61 12.60 5.20
CA ASN A 108 10.34 12.52 4.47
C ASN A 108 10.53 12.51 2.93
N LYS A 109 11.46 13.29 2.37
CA LYS A 109 11.56 13.44 0.90
C LYS A 109 11.86 12.13 0.17
N ARG A 110 12.80 11.33 0.67
CA ARG A 110 13.19 10.05 0.03
C ARG A 110 12.06 9.03 0.12
N LEU A 111 11.39 8.95 1.27
CA LEU A 111 10.24 8.08 1.48
C LEU A 111 9.07 8.49 0.57
N THR A 112 8.75 9.80 0.50
CA THR A 112 7.71 10.31 -0.41
C THR A 112 8.04 10.00 -1.86
N VAL A 113 9.27 10.28 -2.32
CA VAL A 113 9.67 9.99 -3.71
C VAL A 113 9.57 8.51 -4.02
N GLN A 114 10.06 7.63 -3.15
CA GLN A 114 9.97 6.18 -3.37
C GLN A 114 8.53 5.69 -3.40
N LEU A 115 7.68 6.19 -2.50
CA LEU A 115 6.25 5.88 -2.48
C LEU A 115 5.57 6.34 -3.77
N SER A 116 5.82 7.58 -4.22
CA SER A 116 5.28 8.11 -5.47
C SER A 116 5.72 7.30 -6.68
N VAL A 117 7.01 6.96 -6.78
CA VAL A 117 7.54 6.12 -7.86
C VAL A 117 6.91 4.73 -7.83
N ALA A 118 6.76 4.13 -6.65
CA ALA A 118 6.12 2.82 -6.50
C ALA A 118 4.66 2.83 -6.94
N PHE A 119 3.90 3.89 -6.61
CA PHE A 119 2.52 4.05 -7.10
C PHE A 119 2.46 4.20 -8.61
N VAL A 120 3.33 5.01 -9.21
CA VAL A 120 3.39 5.19 -10.67
C VAL A 120 3.73 3.88 -11.37
N ALA A 121 4.75 3.16 -10.87
CA ALA A 121 5.18 1.89 -11.43
C ALA A 121 4.09 0.80 -11.31
N ALA A 122 3.45 0.71 -10.14
CA ALA A 122 2.37 -0.24 -9.91
C ALA A 122 1.14 0.07 -10.78
N PHE A 123 0.78 1.35 -10.92
CA PHE A 123 -0.31 1.77 -11.80
C PHE A 123 0.00 1.48 -13.26
N ALA A 124 1.22 1.75 -13.72
CA ALA A 124 1.63 1.43 -15.08
C ALA A 124 1.60 -0.08 -15.35
N LEU A 125 2.04 -0.90 -14.39
CA LEU A 125 1.96 -2.35 -14.46
C LEU A 125 0.50 -2.84 -14.55
N TRP A 126 -0.38 -2.28 -13.72
CA TRP A 126 -1.81 -2.59 -13.75
C TRP A 126 -2.45 -2.22 -15.08
N ALA A 127 -2.24 -0.99 -15.57
CA ALA A 127 -2.76 -0.54 -16.86
C ALA A 127 -2.28 -1.44 -18.01
N TRP A 128 -1.03 -1.90 -17.97
CA TRP A 128 -0.50 -2.84 -18.95
C TRP A 128 -1.14 -4.24 -18.85
N LEU A 129 -1.37 -4.76 -17.64
CA LEU A 129 -2.04 -6.04 -17.43
C LEU A 129 -3.52 -6.02 -17.83
N THR A 130 -4.16 -4.86 -17.82
CA THR A 130 -5.59 -4.71 -18.13
C THR A 130 -5.84 -4.36 -19.61
N TRP A 131 -4.96 -3.58 -20.24
CA TRP A 131 -5.20 -3.04 -21.59
C TRP A 131 -4.05 -3.27 -22.61
N GLY A 132 -2.94 -3.89 -22.22
CA GLY A 132 -1.77 -4.15 -23.08
C GLY A 132 -1.90 -5.37 -23.98
#